data_AF-A0A7Y5FK18-F1
#
_entry.id   AF-A0A7Y5FK18-F1
#
_cell.length_a   1.000
_cell.length_b   1.000
_cell.length_c   1.000
_cell.angle_alpha   90.00
_cell.angle_beta   90.00
_cell.angle_gamma   90.00
#
_symmetry.space_group_name_H-M   'P 1'
#
loop_
_entity.id
_entity.type
_entity.pdbx_description
1 polymer ?
#
loop_
_entity_poly.entity_id
_entity_poly.type
_entity_poly.pdbx_seq_one_letter_code
_entity_poly.pdbx_strand_id
1 'polypeptide(L)'
;MKITNSPALKFLTAAAHGKPVIVYATEITPPIFPNPTEKCLSGMAQINIAEAAANHAIFREKRETPPGATQIYGFLSANEKSLLGAQLTSNIAVLASLHQYLADELSFAFSASRVLSDNGIAHAMIVEDDLHSGKVAEFDLLLVPYLPLLSTRSQEALKRYVEKGGTLVVLG
;
A
#
# COMPACT_ATOMS: atom_id res chain seq x y z
N MET A 1 -1.20 -30.10 14.90
CA MET A 1 -1.58 -30.07 13.46
C MET A 1 -0.90 -28.86 12.83
N LYS A 2 -0.01 -29.02 11.84
CA LYS A 2 0.72 -27.90 11.23
C LYS A 2 -0.18 -27.23 10.18
N ILE A 3 -0.73 -26.07 10.49
CA ILE A 3 -1.45 -25.25 9.51
C ILE A 3 -0.38 -24.55 8.67
N THR A 4 -0.26 -24.89 7.39
CA THR A 4 0.70 -24.28 6.46
C THR A 4 -0.03 -23.54 5.35
N ASN A 5 0.39 -22.31 5.08
CA ASN A 5 -0.10 -21.50 3.95
C ASN A 5 0.60 -21.87 2.62
N SER A 6 1.38 -22.96 2.58
CA SER A 6 2.21 -23.31 1.42
C SER A 6 1.43 -23.47 0.10
N PRO A 7 0.26 -24.12 0.05
CA PRO A 7 -0.51 -24.22 -1.21
C PRO A 7 -0.97 -22.85 -1.73
N ALA A 8 -1.39 -21.97 -0.82
CA ALA A 8 -1.86 -20.63 -1.16
C ALA A 8 -0.74 -19.75 -1.71
N LEU A 9 0.42 -19.77 -1.06
CA LEU A 9 1.59 -19.02 -1.52
C LEU A 9 2.01 -19.49 -2.92
N LYS A 10 2.05 -20.81 -3.15
CA LYS A 10 2.39 -21.38 -4.48
C LYS A 10 1.40 -20.95 -5.56
N PHE A 11 0.10 -20.99 -5.28
CA PHE A 11 -0.93 -20.49 -6.21
C PHE A 11 -0.72 -19.01 -6.54
N LEU A 12 -0.53 -18.18 -5.52
CA LEU A 12 -0.38 -16.75 -5.73
C LEU A 12 0.91 -16.43 -6.49
N THR A 13 2.02 -17.13 -6.23
CA THR A 13 3.26 -16.94 -6.98
C THR A 13 3.07 -17.31 -8.46
N ALA A 14 2.32 -18.37 -8.75
CA ALA A 14 1.98 -18.76 -10.11
C ALA A 14 1.08 -17.71 -10.79
N ALA A 15 0.03 -17.25 -10.11
CA ALA A 15 -0.87 -16.19 -10.60
C ALA A 15 -0.13 -14.85 -10.80
N ALA A 16 0.89 -14.58 -9.99
CA ALA A 16 1.76 -13.41 -10.09
C ALA A 16 2.82 -13.52 -11.18
N HIS A 17 2.88 -14.65 -11.90
CA HIS A 17 3.95 -14.92 -12.87
C HIS A 17 5.35 -14.72 -12.27
N GLY A 18 5.55 -15.16 -11.03
CA GLY A 18 6.83 -15.02 -10.32
C GLY A 18 7.09 -13.63 -9.72
N LYS A 19 6.17 -12.67 -9.84
CA LYS A 19 6.26 -11.39 -9.13
C LYS A 19 6.02 -11.59 -7.61
N PRO A 20 6.58 -10.72 -6.75
CA PRO A 20 6.31 -10.74 -5.33
C PRO A 20 4.80 -10.71 -5.04
N VAL A 21 4.34 -11.67 -4.25
CA VAL A 21 2.95 -11.77 -3.83
C VAL A 21 2.79 -11.01 -2.53
N ILE A 22 2.00 -9.94 -2.56
CA ILE A 22 1.55 -9.28 -1.34
C ILE A 22 0.26 -9.98 -0.91
N VAL A 23 0.34 -10.83 0.11
CA VAL A 23 -0.87 -11.36 0.74
C VAL A 23 -1.42 -10.26 1.64
N TYR A 24 -2.40 -9.51 1.16
CA TYR A 24 -3.26 -8.70 2.03
C TYR A 24 -4.12 -9.63 2.88
N ALA A 25 -3.55 -10.12 3.98
CA ALA A 25 -4.29 -10.82 5.01
C ALA A 25 -4.92 -9.77 5.94
N THR A 26 -6.05 -9.20 5.54
CA THR A 26 -6.91 -8.52 6.51
C THR A 26 -7.57 -9.60 7.35
N GLU A 27 -6.86 -10.06 8.38
CA GLU A 27 -7.46 -10.87 9.43
C GLU A 27 -8.39 -9.96 10.25
N ILE A 28 -9.65 -9.90 9.83
CA ILE A 28 -10.74 -9.32 10.62
C ILE A 28 -11.10 -10.34 11.71
N THR A 29 -10.15 -10.55 12.62
CA THR A 29 -10.24 -11.46 13.75
C THR A 29 -10.01 -10.70 15.05
N PRO A 30 -10.58 -11.18 16.16
CA PRO A 30 -10.15 -10.77 17.48
C PRO A 30 -8.61 -10.92 17.64
N PRO A 31 -7.95 -10.05 18.42
CA PRO A 31 -8.53 -8.99 19.24
C PRO A 31 -8.79 -7.67 18.50
N ILE A 32 -8.30 -7.52 17.26
CA ILE A 32 -8.35 -6.24 16.52
C ILE A 32 -9.79 -5.84 16.19
N PHE A 33 -10.61 -6.81 15.78
CA PHE A 33 -12.05 -6.65 15.59
C PHE A 33 -12.77 -7.74 16.40
N PRO A 34 -13.14 -7.46 17.67
CA PRO A 34 -13.59 -8.49 18.58
C PRO A 34 -14.92 -9.15 18.20
N ASN A 35 -15.76 -8.53 17.36
CA ASN A 35 -16.99 -9.10 16.79
C ASN A 35 -17.43 -8.31 15.53
N PRO A 36 -16.81 -8.51 14.36
CA PRO A 36 -17.18 -7.75 13.16
C PRO A 36 -18.58 -8.16 12.68
N THR A 37 -19.42 -7.17 12.36
CA THR A 37 -20.71 -7.42 11.71
C THR A 37 -20.51 -7.85 10.26
N GLU A 38 -21.47 -8.58 9.67
CA GLU A 38 -21.42 -8.97 8.26
C GLU A 38 -21.33 -7.76 7.30
N LYS A 39 -21.99 -6.65 7.65
CA LYS A 39 -21.89 -5.38 6.93
C LYS A 39 -20.48 -4.83 6.95
N CYS A 40 -19.80 -4.88 8.10
CA CYS A 40 -18.41 -4.45 8.25
C CYS A 40 -17.49 -5.34 7.41
N LEU A 41 -17.65 -6.67 7.49
CA LEU A 41 -16.89 -7.62 6.68
C LEU A 41 -17.05 -7.36 5.16
N SER A 42 -18.28 -7.13 4.72
CA SER A 42 -18.58 -6.84 3.30
C SER A 42 -17.97 -5.53 2.83
N GLY A 43 -18.08 -4.45 3.62
CA GLY A 43 -17.48 -3.16 3.28
C GLY A 43 -15.95 -3.20 3.23
N MET A 44 -15.33 -3.87 4.21
CA MET A 44 -13.88 -4.05 4.23
C MET A 44 -13.39 -4.88 3.04
N ALA A 45 -14.10 -5.95 2.67
CA ALA A 45 -13.75 -6.74 1.50
C ALA A 45 -13.79 -5.92 0.21
N GLN A 46 -14.79 -5.04 0.04
CA GLN A 46 -14.87 -4.12 -1.10
C GLN A 46 -13.65 -3.19 -1.15
N ILE A 47 -13.31 -2.55 -0.03
CA ILE A 47 -12.18 -1.62 0.07
C ILE A 47 -10.88 -2.34 -0.27
N ASN A 48 -10.63 -3.50 0.34
CA ASN A 48 -9.38 -4.24 0.13
C ASN A 48 -9.21 -4.71 -1.32
N ILE A 49 -10.28 -5.20 -1.95
CA ILE A 49 -10.21 -5.64 -3.35
C ILE A 49 -10.01 -4.43 -4.27
N ALA A 50 -10.69 -3.31 -4.02
CA ALA A 50 -10.51 -2.09 -4.78
C ALA A 50 -9.08 -1.54 -4.65
N GLU A 51 -8.54 -1.47 -3.43
CA GLU A 51 -7.16 -1.04 -3.16
C GLU A 51 -6.14 -1.97 -3.82
N ALA A 52 -6.31 -3.29 -3.71
CA ALA A 52 -5.41 -4.25 -4.34
C ALA A 52 -5.44 -4.14 -5.87
N ALA A 53 -6.63 -4.03 -6.47
CA ALA A 53 -6.78 -3.84 -7.91
C ALA A 53 -6.11 -2.54 -8.38
N ALA A 54 -6.33 -1.44 -7.65
CA ALA A 54 -5.75 -0.14 -8.00
C ALA A 54 -4.21 -0.12 -7.89
N ASN A 55 -3.64 -0.95 -7.01
CA ASN A 55 -2.19 -1.11 -6.84
C ASN A 55 -1.60 -2.25 -7.67
N HIS A 56 -2.35 -2.83 -8.61
CA HIS A 56 -1.91 -3.96 -9.45
C HIS A 56 -1.39 -5.16 -8.62
N ALA A 57 -1.99 -5.37 -7.45
CA ALA A 57 -1.61 -6.42 -6.50
C ALA A 57 -2.56 -7.62 -6.59
N ILE A 58 -2.03 -8.80 -6.33
CA ILE A 58 -2.83 -10.03 -6.29
C ILE A 58 -3.38 -10.24 -4.89
N PHE A 59 -4.69 -10.16 -4.78
CA PHE A 59 -5.42 -10.35 -3.54
C PHE A 59 -5.89 -11.80 -3.37
N ARG A 60 -5.83 -12.32 -2.14
CA ARG A 60 -6.43 -13.61 -1.78
C ARG A 60 -7.24 -13.47 -0.50
N GLU A 61 -8.52 -13.77 -0.60
CA GLU A 61 -9.37 -13.91 0.58
C GLU A 61 -9.19 -15.29 1.23
N LYS A 62 -9.10 -15.32 2.57
CA LYS A 62 -8.92 -16.54 3.37
C LYS A 62 -10.26 -17.12 3.87
N ARG A 63 -11.39 -16.43 3.63
CA ARG A 63 -12.74 -16.79 4.08
C ARG A 63 -13.68 -17.03 2.89
N GLU A 64 -14.87 -17.54 3.19
CA GLU A 64 -16.00 -17.52 2.25
C GLU A 64 -16.23 -16.09 1.76
N THR A 65 -16.37 -15.93 0.45
CA THR A 65 -16.49 -14.63 -0.22
C THR A 65 -17.73 -13.90 0.28
N PRO A 66 -17.59 -12.77 1.01
CA PRO A 66 -18.74 -12.02 1.49
C PRO A 66 -19.46 -11.37 0.30
N PRO A 67 -20.77 -11.04 0.43
CA PRO A 67 -21.53 -10.42 -0.64
C PRO A 67 -20.87 -9.18 -1.25
N GLY A 68 -20.19 -8.38 -0.41
CA GLY A 68 -19.45 -7.20 -0.87
C GLY A 68 -18.32 -7.52 -1.85
N ALA A 69 -17.58 -8.61 -1.63
CA ALA A 69 -16.52 -9.05 -2.53
C ALA A 69 -17.06 -9.45 -3.91
N THR A 70 -18.18 -10.18 -3.94
CA THR A 70 -18.84 -10.55 -5.21
C THR A 70 -19.27 -9.32 -6.00
N GLN A 71 -19.79 -8.28 -5.33
CA GLN A 71 -20.20 -7.03 -5.98
C GLN A 71 -19.02 -6.30 -6.63
N ILE A 72 -17.89 -6.16 -5.92
CA ILE A 72 -16.72 -5.47 -6.46
C ILE A 72 -16.06 -6.28 -7.58
N TYR A 73 -16.00 -7.61 -7.50
CA TYR A 73 -15.54 -8.44 -8.62
C TYR A 73 -16.43 -8.31 -9.85
N GLY A 74 -17.75 -8.26 -9.67
CA GLY A 74 -18.71 -8.00 -10.75
C GLY A 74 -18.48 -6.62 -11.40
N PHE A 75 -18.24 -5.59 -10.58
CA PHE A 75 -17.89 -4.26 -11.07
C PHE A 75 -16.57 -4.26 -11.86
N LEU A 76 -15.51 -4.86 -11.33
CA LEU A 76 -14.20 -4.92 -11.99
C LEU A 76 -14.29 -5.66 -13.33
N SER A 77 -15.00 -6.79 -13.37
CA SER A 77 -15.24 -7.57 -14.59
C SER A 77 -16.03 -6.78 -15.63
N ALA A 78 -17.13 -6.13 -15.23
CA ALA A 78 -17.95 -5.32 -16.13
C ALA A 78 -17.19 -4.10 -16.72
N ASN A 79 -16.15 -3.62 -16.04
CA ASN A 79 -15.38 -2.44 -16.41
C ASN A 79 -13.94 -2.77 -16.85
N GLU A 80 -13.63 -4.04 -17.12
CA GLU A 80 -12.27 -4.51 -17.45
C GLU A 80 -11.60 -3.64 -18.52
N LYS A 81 -12.32 -3.33 -19.61
CA LYS A 81 -11.79 -2.53 -20.73
C LYS A 81 -11.32 -1.14 -20.32
N SER A 82 -11.97 -0.54 -19.32
CA SER A 82 -11.63 0.79 -18.81
C SER A 82 -10.56 0.75 -17.73
N LEU A 83 -10.41 -0.40 -17.05
CA LEU A 83 -9.48 -0.58 -15.94
C LEU A 83 -8.13 -1.15 -16.38
N LEU A 84 -8.09 -1.92 -17.48
CA LEU A 84 -6.85 -2.43 -18.04
C LEU A 84 -5.93 -1.28 -18.45
N GLY A 85 -4.75 -1.25 -17.84
CA GLY A 85 -3.74 -0.20 -18.08
C GLY A 85 -3.99 1.11 -17.33
N ALA A 86 -5.08 1.22 -16.54
CA ALA A 86 -5.27 2.37 -15.67
C ALA A 86 -4.13 2.45 -14.64
N GLN A 87 -3.54 3.63 -14.52
CA GLN A 87 -2.48 3.91 -13.56
C GLN A 87 -2.94 5.01 -12.61
N LEU A 88 -2.78 4.75 -11.31
CA LEU A 88 -2.89 5.80 -10.33
C LEU A 88 -1.66 6.70 -10.44
N THR A 89 -1.89 7.98 -10.70
CA THR A 89 -0.85 9.01 -10.69
C THR A 89 -1.05 9.92 -9.49
N SER A 90 0.04 10.23 -8.80
CA SER A 90 0.05 11.28 -7.78
C SER A 90 1.33 12.08 -7.89
N ASN A 91 1.23 13.38 -7.64
CA ASN A 91 2.36 14.30 -7.49
C ASN A 91 2.80 14.45 -6.01
N ILE A 92 2.19 13.71 -5.09
CA ILE A 92 2.54 13.67 -3.67
C ILE A 92 3.07 12.27 -3.36
N ALA A 93 4.20 12.20 -2.68
CA ALA A 93 4.70 10.94 -2.14
C ALA A 93 4.96 11.02 -0.64
N VAL A 94 4.68 9.92 0.05
CA VAL A 94 4.99 9.70 1.46
C VAL A 94 6.16 8.72 1.53
N LEU A 95 7.26 9.15 2.13
CA LEU A 95 8.43 8.31 2.33
C LEU A 95 8.22 7.38 3.54
N ALA A 96 8.23 6.08 3.28
CA ALA A 96 8.28 5.04 4.31
C ALA A 96 9.71 4.50 4.41
N SER A 97 10.20 4.26 5.63
CA SER A 97 11.51 3.64 5.83
C SER A 97 11.39 2.13 5.98
N LEU A 98 11.99 1.40 5.03
CA LEU A 98 12.13 -0.05 5.14
C LEU A 98 13.09 -0.41 6.27
N HIS A 99 14.13 0.40 6.51
CA HIS A 99 15.06 0.17 7.62
C HIS A 99 14.37 0.26 8.98
N GLN A 100 13.53 1.29 9.23
CA GLN A 100 12.74 1.36 10.46
C GLN A 100 11.76 0.21 10.58
N TYR A 101 11.06 -0.11 9.49
CA TYR A 101 10.12 -1.23 9.50
C TYR A 101 10.82 -2.55 9.88
N LEU A 102 11.98 -2.83 9.30
CA LEU A 102 12.78 -4.03 9.61
C LEU A 102 13.45 -3.99 10.99
N ALA A 103 13.62 -2.80 11.57
CA ALA A 103 14.12 -2.62 12.93
C ALA A 103 13.02 -2.68 14.00
N ASP A 104 11.75 -2.91 13.61
CA ASP A 104 10.58 -2.82 14.49
C ASP A 104 10.44 -1.45 15.17
N GLU A 105 10.88 -0.40 14.47
CA GLU A 105 10.81 0.99 14.94
C GLU A 105 9.52 1.68 14.49
N LEU A 106 9.11 2.67 15.29
CA LEU A 106 7.91 3.44 15.02
C LEU A 106 8.00 4.13 13.65
N SER A 107 6.93 4.00 12.85
CA SER A 107 6.81 4.64 11.55
C SER A 107 5.51 5.43 11.45
N PHE A 108 5.61 6.70 11.08
CA PHE A 108 4.44 7.57 10.87
C PHE A 108 3.99 7.64 9.40
N ALA A 109 4.63 6.89 8.51
CA ALA A 109 4.29 6.86 7.09
C ALA A 109 2.84 6.37 6.86
N PHE A 110 2.42 5.34 7.58
CA PHE A 110 1.05 4.81 7.49
C PHE A 110 0.01 5.76 8.07
N SER A 111 0.33 6.47 9.16
CA SER A 111 -0.56 7.48 9.73
C SER A 111 -0.73 8.68 8.80
N ALA A 112 0.37 9.16 8.20
CA ALA A 112 0.34 10.23 7.20
C ALA A 112 -0.48 9.80 5.97
N SER A 113 -0.23 8.58 5.46
CA SER A 113 -1.02 8.00 4.37
C SER A 113 -2.50 7.94 4.71
N ARG A 114 -2.86 7.50 5.92
CA ARG A 114 -4.26 7.43 6.35
C ARG A 114 -4.93 8.80 6.34
N VAL A 115 -4.27 9.83 6.87
CA VAL A 115 -4.81 11.20 6.88
C VAL A 115 -5.05 11.70 5.46
N LEU A 116 -4.11 11.47 4.54
CA LEU A 116 -4.27 11.85 3.13
C LEU A 116 -5.46 11.11 2.49
N SER A 117 -5.54 9.80 2.68
CA SER A 117 -6.65 8.98 2.17
C SER A 117 -8.01 9.42 2.70
N ASP A 118 -8.11 9.72 4.00
CA ASP A 118 -9.35 10.19 4.64
C ASP A 118 -9.83 11.54 4.09
N ASN A 119 -8.91 12.33 3.51
CA ASN A 119 -9.20 13.62 2.88
C ASN A 119 -9.29 13.53 1.34
N GLY A 120 -9.26 12.32 0.76
CA GLY A 120 -9.34 12.13 -0.69
C GLY A 120 -8.10 12.63 -1.45
N ILE A 121 -6.95 12.76 -0.78
CA ILE A 121 -5.71 13.23 -1.38
C ILE A 121 -4.93 12.03 -1.92
N ALA A 122 -4.85 11.93 -3.24
CA ALA A 122 -4.05 10.91 -3.92
C ALA A 122 -2.57 11.07 -3.58
N HIS A 123 -1.92 9.99 -3.17
CA HIS A 123 -0.50 9.96 -2.83
C HIS A 123 0.12 8.60 -3.17
N ALA A 124 1.42 8.60 -3.48
CA ALA A 124 2.21 7.39 -3.60
C ALA A 124 2.94 7.10 -2.29
N MET A 125 3.09 5.82 -1.96
CA MET A 125 4.06 5.38 -0.95
C MET A 125 5.37 5.07 -1.65
N ILE A 126 6.48 5.65 -1.18
CA ILE A 126 7.82 5.39 -1.69
C ILE A 126 8.75 4.93 -0.57
N VAL A 127 9.83 4.23 -0.93
CA VAL A 127 10.86 3.75 0.02
C VAL A 127 12.20 4.41 -0.25
N GLU A 128 13.21 4.20 0.62
CA GLU A 128 14.51 4.86 0.50
C GLU A 128 15.19 4.63 -0.84
N ASP A 129 15.00 3.46 -1.47
CA ASP A 129 15.57 3.16 -2.79
C ASP A 129 14.99 4.05 -3.90
N ASP A 130 13.72 4.46 -3.77
CA ASP A 130 13.09 5.38 -4.73
C ASP A 130 13.78 6.76 -4.73
N LEU A 131 14.35 7.19 -3.60
CA LEU A 131 15.15 8.42 -3.49
C LEU A 131 16.38 8.41 -4.40
N HIS A 132 16.91 7.22 -4.70
CA HIS A 132 18.14 7.02 -5.48
C HIS A 132 17.87 6.68 -6.94
N SER A 133 16.67 6.18 -7.25
CA SER A 133 16.29 5.76 -8.62
C SER A 133 15.94 6.92 -9.55
N GLY A 134 15.78 8.15 -9.01
CA GLY A 134 15.33 9.33 -9.77
C GLY A 134 13.81 9.49 -9.82
N LYS A 135 13.05 8.48 -9.37
CA LYS A 135 11.58 8.51 -9.28
C LYS A 135 11.04 9.67 -8.47
N VAL A 136 11.81 10.18 -7.50
CA VAL A 136 11.44 11.37 -6.72
C VAL A 136 11.22 12.64 -7.56
N ALA A 137 11.75 12.70 -8.77
CA ALA A 137 11.54 13.82 -9.68
C ALA A 137 10.11 13.87 -10.27
N GLU A 138 9.32 12.81 -10.09
CA GLU A 138 7.92 12.73 -10.53
C GLU A 138 6.96 13.41 -9.54
N PHE A 139 7.42 13.75 -8.33
CA PHE A 139 6.60 14.32 -7.27
C PHE A 139 6.91 15.81 -7.06
N ASP A 140 5.86 16.59 -6.85
CA ASP A 140 5.93 18.00 -6.45
C ASP A 140 6.16 18.13 -4.93
N LEU A 141 5.66 17.15 -4.16
CA LEU A 141 5.71 17.12 -2.70
C LEU A 141 6.18 15.76 -2.18
N LEU A 142 7.20 15.77 -1.34
CA LEU A 142 7.62 14.63 -0.52
C LEU A 142 7.30 14.90 0.96
N LEU A 143 6.54 13.99 1.55
CA LEU A 143 6.28 13.94 2.99
C LEU A 143 7.27 12.97 3.64
N VAL A 144 7.95 13.44 4.68
CA VAL A 144 8.92 12.66 5.47
C VAL A 144 8.43 12.60 6.92
N PRO A 145 7.61 11.59 7.26
CA PRO A 145 7.01 11.45 8.58
C PRO A 145 7.88 10.59 9.50
N TYR A 146 8.52 11.24 10.48
CA TYR A 146 9.35 10.68 11.56
C TYR A 146 10.24 9.52 11.11
N LEU A 147 11.39 9.86 10.51
CA LEU A 147 12.35 8.88 9.99
C LEU A 147 13.74 8.93 10.67
N PRO A 148 13.88 8.57 11.96
CA PRO A 148 15.14 8.66 12.70
C PRO A 148 16.28 7.79 12.15
N LEU A 149 16.00 6.69 11.44
CA LEU A 149 17.03 5.80 10.88
C LEU A 149 17.38 6.10 9.42
N LEU A 150 17.03 7.30 8.93
CA LEU A 150 17.32 7.69 7.56
C LEU A 150 18.83 7.83 7.33
N SER A 151 19.38 7.06 6.39
CA SER A 151 20.81 7.08 6.09
C SER A 151 21.29 8.46 5.60
N THR A 152 22.55 8.82 5.84
CA THR A 152 23.16 10.04 5.30
C THR A 152 23.02 10.12 3.77
N ARG A 153 23.16 8.99 3.07
CA ARG A 153 22.96 8.93 1.62
C ARG A 153 21.55 9.36 1.21
N SER A 154 20.52 8.90 1.93
CA SER A 154 19.12 9.25 1.70
C SER A 154 18.83 10.70 2.08
N GLN A 155 19.43 11.21 3.15
CA GLN A 155 19.34 12.64 3.53
C GLN A 155 19.89 13.54 2.43
N GLU A 156 21.06 13.20 1.85
CA GLU A 156 21.63 13.94 0.73
C GLU A 156 20.78 13.85 -0.55
N ALA A 157 20.07 12.74 -0.76
CA ALA A 157 19.12 12.63 -1.87
C ALA A 157 17.92 13.57 -1.70
N LEU A 158 17.36 13.67 -0.49
CA LEU A 158 16.29 14.63 -0.18
C LEU A 158 16.77 16.08 -0.35
N LYS A 159 17.99 16.38 0.07
CA LYS A 159 18.60 17.70 -0.09
C LYS A 159 18.69 18.10 -1.57
N ARG A 160 19.20 17.19 -2.42
CA ARG A 160 19.23 17.39 -3.87
C ARG A 160 17.85 17.55 -4.51
N TYR A 161 16.84 16.84 -3.99
CA TYR A 161 15.47 16.99 -4.47
C TYR A 161 14.94 18.42 -4.20
N VAL A 162 15.18 18.96 -3.00
CA VAL A 162 14.81 20.34 -2.66
C VAL A 162 15.60 21.36 -3.47
N GLU A 163 16.92 21.16 -3.64
CA GLU A 163 17.77 22.04 -4.47
C GLU A 163 17.31 22.13 -5.93
N LYS A 164 16.62 21.09 -6.42
CA LYS A 164 16.03 21.04 -7.76
C LYS A 164 14.61 21.62 -7.84
N GLY A 165 14.09 22.19 -6.75
CA GLY A 165 12.79 22.85 -6.69
C GLY A 165 11.65 21.99 -6.13
N GLY A 166 11.94 20.76 -5.70
CA GLY A 166 10.94 19.91 -5.05
C GLY A 166 10.55 20.41 -3.66
N THR A 167 9.28 20.21 -3.26
CA THR A 167 8.81 20.59 -1.93
C THR A 167 8.96 19.42 -0.96
N LEU A 168 9.60 19.66 0.19
CA LEU A 168 9.79 18.67 1.24
C LEU A 168 9.08 19.12 2.52
N VAL A 169 8.25 18.25 3.09
CA VAL A 169 7.58 18.47 4.39
C VAL A 169 8.03 17.40 5.35
N VAL A 170 8.72 17.80 6.42
CA VAL A 170 9.18 16.91 7.48
C VAL A 170 8.22 17.00 8.66
N LEU A 171 7.74 15.86 9.14
CA LEU A 171 6.78 15.77 10.24
C LEU A 171 7.36 14.92 11.37
N GLY A 172 7.44 15.47 12.59
CA GLY A 172 7.92 14.75 13.78
C GLY A 172 9.40 14.95 14.07
#